data_AF-A0A7S2N0L8-F1
#
_entry.id   AF-A0A7S2N0L8-F1
#
_cell.length_a   1.000
_cell.length_b   1.000
_cell.length_c   1.000
_cell.angle_alpha   90.00
_cell.angle_beta   90.00
_cell.angle_gamma   90.00
#
_symmetry.space_group_name_H-M   'P 1'
#
loop_
_entity.id
_entity.type
_entity.pdbx_description
1 polymer ?
#
loop_
_entity_poly.entity_id
_entity_poly.type
_entity_poly.pdbx_seq_one_letter_code
_entity_poly.pdbx_strand_id
1 'polypeptide(L)'
;GSWKSASAGGSHIEGGRWTHNPQYVLTISAAATVEISVERPSNKWDRLLKTNTMSALLGLYVLRGEEGGKPIRSPTAAMANIVHQTTFMPNHEVKATLFLEPQPNGAPYILMPATFGEGMR
;
A
#
# COMPACT_ATOMS: atom_id res chain seq x y z
N GLY A 1 6.01 -9.10 3.64
CA GLY A 1 5.12 -9.88 2.75
C GLY A 1 5.72 -10.02 1.36
N SER A 2 4.92 -10.36 0.34
CA SER A 2 5.37 -10.48 -1.06
C SER A 2 4.26 -10.17 -2.06
N TRP A 3 4.58 -9.50 -3.17
CA TRP A 3 3.72 -9.44 -4.35
C TRP A 3 3.94 -10.69 -5.20
N LYS A 4 2.88 -11.47 -5.42
CA LYS A 4 2.83 -12.63 -6.32
C LYS A 4 1.79 -12.36 -7.40
N SER A 5 1.64 -13.21 -8.41
CA SER A 5 0.66 -12.99 -9.50
C SER A 5 -0.78 -12.73 -9.02
N ALA A 6 -1.17 -13.27 -7.86
CA ALA A 6 -2.49 -13.03 -7.26
C ALA A 6 -2.58 -11.72 -6.45
N SER A 7 -1.45 -11.14 -6.02
CA SER A 7 -1.38 -9.98 -5.14
C SER A 7 -0.56 -8.80 -5.70
N ALA A 8 -0.02 -8.90 -6.90
CA ALA A 8 0.71 -7.82 -7.59
C ALA A 8 -0.30 -6.93 -8.35
N GLY A 9 -1.10 -6.18 -7.58
CA GLY A 9 -2.27 -5.49 -8.11
C GLY A 9 -2.00 -4.18 -8.85
N GLY A 10 -0.78 -3.64 -8.74
CA GLY A 10 -0.44 -2.32 -9.25
C GLY A 10 -1.08 -1.17 -8.47
N SER A 11 -0.99 0.03 -9.00
CA SER A 11 -1.60 1.25 -8.45
C SER A 11 -3.03 1.42 -8.91
N HIS A 12 -3.77 2.32 -8.26
CA HIS A 12 -5.12 2.67 -8.70
C HIS A 12 -5.18 3.31 -10.09
N ILE A 13 -4.06 3.86 -10.57
CA ILE A 13 -3.97 4.58 -11.85
C ILE A 13 -3.97 3.58 -13.02
N GLU A 14 -3.27 2.45 -12.86
CA GLU A 14 -3.16 1.41 -13.90
C GLU A 14 -4.44 0.55 -14.02
N GLY A 15 -5.46 0.80 -13.20
CA GLY A 15 -6.84 0.31 -13.42
C GLY A 15 -7.07 -1.21 -13.30
N GLY A 16 -6.05 -1.99 -12.94
CA GLY A 16 -6.14 -3.45 -12.86
C GLY A 16 -6.69 -3.95 -11.52
N ARG A 17 -5.82 -4.62 -10.75
CA ARG A 17 -6.20 -5.35 -9.53
C ARG A 17 -5.68 -4.67 -8.27
N TRP A 18 -5.66 -3.34 -8.23
CA TRP A 18 -5.06 -2.54 -7.16
C TRP A 18 -5.44 -3.01 -5.74
N THR A 19 -6.72 -3.30 -5.50
CA THR A 19 -7.22 -3.76 -4.20
C THR A 19 -6.81 -5.20 -3.84
N HIS A 20 -6.11 -5.91 -4.72
CA HIS A 20 -5.53 -7.23 -4.46
C HIS A 20 -4.12 -7.17 -3.90
N ASN A 21 -3.51 -5.97 -3.85
CA ASN A 21 -2.26 -5.79 -3.13
C ASN A 21 -2.40 -6.30 -1.68
N PRO A 22 -1.27 -6.73 -1.06
CA PRO A 22 -1.27 -7.08 0.35
C PRO A 22 -1.83 -5.93 1.19
N GLN A 23 -2.69 -6.26 2.14
CA GLN A 23 -3.31 -5.29 3.04
C GLN A 23 -3.01 -5.71 4.47
N TYR A 24 -2.53 -4.77 5.27
CA TYR A 24 -2.17 -4.97 6.67
C TYR A 24 -3.03 -4.07 7.55
N VAL A 25 -3.51 -4.60 8.66
CA VAL A 25 -4.34 -3.89 9.64
C VAL A 25 -3.44 -3.13 10.60
N LEU A 26 -3.72 -1.84 10.80
CA LEU A 26 -3.09 -0.99 11.81
C LEU A 26 -4.17 -0.41 12.73
N THR A 27 -4.21 -0.87 13.97
CA THR A 27 -5.12 -0.33 15.00
C THR A 27 -4.39 0.71 15.83
N ILE A 28 -5.02 1.88 15.99
CA ILE A 28 -4.53 2.98 16.79
C ILE A 28 -5.44 3.11 18.01
N SER A 29 -4.90 2.92 19.22
CA SER A 29 -5.67 3.00 20.47
C SER A 29 -5.73 4.41 21.07
N ALA A 30 -4.80 5.29 20.68
CA ALA A 30 -4.75 6.69 21.08
C ALA A 30 -4.08 7.50 19.97
N ALA A 31 -4.40 8.79 19.87
CA ALA A 31 -3.81 9.67 18.86
C ALA A 31 -2.28 9.68 18.95
N ALA A 32 -1.60 9.45 17.82
CA ALA A 32 -0.14 9.31 17.79
C ALA A 32 0.45 9.67 16.42
N THR A 33 1.71 10.07 16.43
CA THR A 33 2.53 10.15 15.21
C THR A 33 3.13 8.77 14.92
N VAL A 34 2.85 8.22 13.75
CA VAL A 34 3.26 6.89 13.32
C VAL A 34 4.18 7.02 12.11
N GLU A 35 5.38 6.46 12.19
CA GLU A 35 6.25 6.25 11.03
C GLU A 35 6.00 4.86 10.45
N ILE A 36 5.70 4.80 9.16
CA ILE A 36 5.48 3.57 8.41
C ILE A 36 6.56 3.48 7.35
N SER A 37 7.37 2.43 7.39
CA SER A 37 8.34 2.12 6.33
C SER A 37 7.94 0.84 5.59
N VAL A 38 8.09 0.88 4.26
CA VAL A 38 7.97 -0.28 3.39
C VAL A 38 9.27 -0.45 2.65
N GLU A 39 9.95 -1.56 2.89
CA GLU A 39 11.22 -1.91 2.26
C GLU A 39 11.09 -3.18 1.39
N ARG A 40 11.90 -3.27 0.35
CA ARG A 40 12.07 -4.48 -0.47
C ARG A 40 13.55 -4.83 -0.69
N PRO A 41 13.91 -6.12 -0.84
CA PRO A 41 15.29 -6.52 -1.14
C PRO A 41 15.82 -5.90 -2.44
N SER A 42 17.08 -5.50 -2.51
CA SER A 42 17.65 -4.80 -3.68
C SER A 42 17.81 -5.70 -4.92
N ASN A 43 18.43 -6.85 -4.76
CA ASN A 43 18.96 -7.68 -5.86
C ASN A 43 18.01 -7.97 -7.04
N LYS A 44 16.74 -8.33 -6.80
CA LYS A 44 15.76 -8.62 -7.87
C LYS A 44 15.14 -7.35 -8.46
N TRP A 45 14.97 -6.32 -7.63
CA TRP A 45 14.31 -5.09 -8.02
C TRP A 45 15.22 -4.16 -8.81
N ASP A 46 16.54 -4.20 -8.59
CA ASP A 46 17.53 -3.46 -9.38
C ASP A 46 17.43 -3.77 -10.87
N ARG A 47 17.21 -5.04 -11.21
CA ARG A 47 17.02 -5.45 -12.61
C ARG A 47 15.74 -4.85 -13.18
N LEU A 48 14.63 -4.95 -12.45
CA LEU A 48 13.34 -4.41 -12.91
C LEU A 48 13.35 -2.89 -13.02
N LEU A 49 14.01 -2.18 -12.10
CA LEU A 49 14.17 -0.73 -12.18
C LEU A 49 14.88 -0.30 -13.49
N LYS A 50 15.80 -1.13 -14.00
CA LYS A 50 16.51 -0.90 -15.26
C LYS A 50 15.70 -1.27 -16.50
N THR A 51 14.88 -2.34 -16.44
CA THR A 51 14.19 -2.88 -17.62
C THR A 51 12.73 -2.48 -17.74
N ASN A 52 12.08 -2.14 -16.62
CA ASN A 52 10.67 -1.78 -16.54
C ASN A 52 10.42 -0.92 -15.27
N THR A 53 10.92 0.31 -15.32
CA THR A 53 10.92 1.23 -14.16
C THR A 53 9.53 1.47 -13.61
N MET A 54 8.52 1.64 -14.46
CA MET A 54 7.12 1.86 -14.03
C MET A 54 6.58 0.69 -13.21
N SER A 55 6.79 -0.56 -13.64
CA SER A 55 6.34 -1.73 -12.86
C SER A 55 7.13 -1.92 -11.56
N ALA A 56 8.27 -1.24 -11.44
CA ALA A 56 9.17 -1.31 -10.30
C ALA A 56 9.06 -0.12 -9.34
N LEU A 57 8.23 0.90 -9.60
CA LEU A 57 8.04 1.96 -8.61
C LEU A 57 7.32 1.41 -7.39
N LEU A 58 7.77 1.78 -6.19
CA LEU A 58 7.17 1.38 -4.92
C LEU A 58 6.37 2.55 -4.33
N GLY A 59 5.21 2.24 -3.77
CA GLY A 59 4.40 3.18 -3.02
C GLY A 59 3.62 2.50 -1.89
N LEU A 60 3.03 3.32 -1.05
CA LEU A 60 2.18 2.92 0.07
C LEU A 60 0.88 3.71 0.03
N TYR A 61 -0.23 3.00 0.21
CA TYR A 61 -1.52 3.58 0.55
C TYR A 61 -1.83 3.35 2.02
N VAL A 62 -2.38 4.36 2.68
CA VAL A 62 -3.02 4.26 3.98
C VAL A 62 -4.49 4.56 3.79
N LEU A 63 -5.34 3.58 4.08
CA LEU A 63 -6.80 3.68 3.92
C LEU A 63 -7.49 3.61 5.28
N ARG A 64 -8.68 4.18 5.39
CA ARG A 64 -9.61 3.83 6.48
C ARG A 64 -10.19 2.44 6.22
N GLY A 65 -10.14 1.58 7.21
CA GLY A 65 -10.76 0.26 7.19
C GLY A 65 -12.19 0.29 7.72
N GLU A 66 -12.83 -0.87 7.67
CA GLU A 66 -14.13 -1.12 8.31
C GLU A 66 -13.94 -1.95 9.58
N GLU A 67 -14.99 -2.00 10.40
CA GLU A 67 -15.04 -2.82 11.60
C GLU A 67 -14.67 -4.28 11.29
N GLY A 68 -13.80 -4.86 12.12
CA GLY A 68 -13.26 -6.22 11.92
C GLY A 68 -12.08 -6.32 10.94
N GLY A 69 -11.63 -5.23 10.34
CA GLY A 69 -10.34 -5.16 9.62
C GLY A 69 -10.27 -6.03 8.36
N LYS A 70 -11.41 -6.28 7.71
CA LYS A 70 -11.46 -7.05 6.47
C LYS A 70 -10.74 -6.31 5.34
N PRO A 71 -10.05 -7.03 4.43
CA PRO A 71 -9.44 -6.40 3.27
C PRO A 71 -10.46 -5.69 2.38
N ILE A 72 -10.16 -4.46 1.97
CA ILE A 72 -10.99 -3.67 1.05
C ILE A 72 -10.75 -4.19 -0.36
N ARG A 73 -11.76 -4.82 -0.96
CA ARG A 73 -11.64 -5.40 -2.32
C ARG A 73 -12.32 -4.57 -3.41
N SER A 74 -13.23 -3.66 -3.06
CA SER A 74 -13.85 -2.73 -4.00
C SER A 74 -12.92 -1.55 -4.31
N PRO A 75 -12.52 -1.32 -5.58
CA PRO A 75 -11.69 -0.17 -5.95
C PRO A 75 -12.34 1.18 -5.61
N THR A 76 -13.66 1.30 -5.80
CA THR A 76 -14.41 2.50 -5.44
C THR A 76 -14.36 2.76 -3.94
N ALA A 77 -14.55 1.72 -3.11
CA ALA A 77 -14.45 1.86 -1.66
C ALA A 77 -13.01 2.18 -1.22
N ALA A 78 -12.00 1.55 -1.82
CA ALA A 78 -10.60 1.84 -1.52
C ALA A 78 -10.24 3.29 -1.84
N MET A 79 -10.68 3.80 -2.99
CA MET A 79 -10.45 5.19 -3.41
C MET A 79 -11.08 6.19 -2.43
N ALA A 80 -12.34 5.98 -2.06
CA ALA A 80 -13.07 6.85 -1.13
C ALA A 80 -12.45 6.88 0.28
N ASN A 81 -11.68 5.84 0.63
CA ASN A 81 -11.09 5.68 1.95
C ASN A 81 -9.60 6.02 2.01
N ILE A 82 -8.98 6.54 0.95
CA ILE A 82 -7.57 6.98 1.01
C ILE A 82 -7.42 8.09 2.05
N VAL A 83 -6.56 7.84 3.03
CA VAL A 83 -6.08 8.84 4.01
C VAL A 83 -4.77 9.44 3.52
N HIS A 84 -3.87 8.59 3.03
CA HIS A 84 -2.58 9.00 2.53
C HIS A 84 -2.13 8.09 1.39
N GLN A 85 -1.37 8.67 0.47
CA GLN A 85 -0.65 7.96 -0.57
C GLN A 85 0.72 8.59 -0.71
N THR A 86 1.76 7.75 -0.71
CA THR A 86 3.11 8.21 -1.02
C THR A 86 3.30 8.35 -2.53
N THR A 87 4.21 9.22 -2.95
CA THR A 87 4.68 9.22 -4.33
C THR A 87 5.30 7.86 -4.68
N PHE A 88 4.95 7.32 -5.84
CA PHE A 88 5.58 6.10 -6.35
C PHE A 88 6.98 6.41 -6.84
N MET A 89 8.00 5.82 -6.23
CA MET A 89 9.40 6.15 -6.49
C MET A 89 10.22 4.90 -6.84
N PRO A 90 11.30 5.06 -7.65
CA PRO A 90 12.20 3.96 -8.00
C PRO A 90 13.18 3.61 -6.86
N ASN A 91 12.71 3.64 -5.61
CA ASN A 91 13.51 3.39 -4.42
C ASN A 91 13.24 1.98 -3.86
N HIS A 92 14.12 1.50 -2.96
CA HIS A 92 13.89 0.25 -2.22
C HIS A 92 13.11 0.44 -0.93
N GLU A 93 12.98 1.69 -0.49
CA GLU A 93 12.24 2.06 0.70
C GLU A 93 11.32 3.23 0.40
N VAL A 94 10.12 3.20 0.96
CA VAL A 94 9.24 4.36 1.08
C VAL A 94 8.81 4.52 2.53
N LYS A 95 8.84 5.75 3.02
CA LYS A 95 8.44 6.11 4.38
C LYS A 95 7.28 7.10 4.36
N ALA A 96 6.39 6.99 5.34
CA ALA A 96 5.35 7.96 5.61
C ALA A 96 5.26 8.21 7.12
N THR A 97 5.27 9.46 7.53
CA THR A 97 5.07 9.86 8.93
C THR A 97 3.74 10.59 9.04
N LEU A 98 2.79 10.00 9.76
CA LEU A 98 1.41 10.47 9.81
C LEU A 98 0.94 10.63 11.25
N PHE A 99 0.20 11.69 11.54
CA PHE A 99 -0.58 11.79 12.77
C PHE A 99 -1.90 11.05 12.56
N LEU A 100 -2.13 9.97 13.32
CA LEU A 100 -3.30 9.12 13.21
C LEU A 100 -4.05 9.07 14.53
N GLU A 101 -5.37 9.14 14.43
CA GLU A 101 -6.29 9.02 15.56
C GLU A 101 -7.05 7.68 15.50
N PRO A 102 -7.58 7.16 16.63
CA PRO A 102 -8.48 6.03 16.63
C PRO A 102 -9.70 6.31 15.72
N GLN A 103 -10.03 5.36 14.83
CA GLN A 103 -11.23 5.52 13.99
C GLN A 103 -12.49 5.21 14.81
N PRO A 104 -13.67 5.72 14.39
CA PRO A 104 -14.95 5.36 14.97
C PRO A 104 -15.15 3.85 15.05
N ASN A 105 -15.84 3.38 16.10
CA ASN A 105 -16.17 1.98 16.34
C ASN A 105 -14.95 1.03 16.38
N GLY A 106 -13.75 1.57 16.65
CA GLY A 106 -12.53 0.78 16.69
C GLY A 106 -12.06 0.25 15.34
N ALA A 107 -12.54 0.82 14.23
CA ALA A 107 -12.08 0.44 12.90
C ALA A 107 -10.55 0.68 12.76
N PRO A 108 -9.83 -0.18 12.03
CA PRO A 108 -8.40 0.03 11.81
C PRO A 108 -8.13 0.90 10.59
N TYR A 109 -6.88 1.33 10.44
CA TYR A 109 -6.34 1.71 9.14
C TYR A 109 -5.88 0.47 8.37
N ILE A 110 -5.87 0.57 7.05
CA ILE A 110 -5.31 -0.44 6.16
C ILE A 110 -4.06 0.13 5.49
N LEU A 111 -2.92 -0.53 5.74
CA LEU A 111 -1.67 -0.27 5.03
C LEU A 111 -1.61 -1.17 3.81
N MET A 112 -1.55 -0.59 2.63
CA MET A 112 -1.52 -1.31 1.37
C MET A 112 -0.30 -0.90 0.54
N PRO A 113 0.84 -1.58 0.72
CA PRO A 113 1.98 -1.37 -0.14
C PRO A 113 1.69 -1.89 -1.55
N ALA A 114 2.10 -1.15 -2.56
CA ALA A 114 1.85 -1.47 -3.97
C ALA A 114 3.07 -1.14 -4.83
N THR A 115 3.18 -1.83 -5.95
CA THR A 115 3.95 -1.34 -7.10
C THR A 115 3.08 -0.43 -7.97
N PHE A 116 3.68 0.41 -8.83
CA PHE A 116 2.90 1.26 -9.72
C PHE A 116 2.18 0.45 -10.82
N GLY A 117 2.91 -0.37 -11.58
CA GLY A 117 2.33 -1.42 -12.44
C GLY A 117 2.08 -2.73 -11.69
N GLU A 118 1.54 -3.76 -12.37
CA GLU A 118 1.25 -5.11 -11.80
C GLU A 118 2.49 -5.91 -11.32
N GLY A 119 3.60 -5.26 -11.02
CA GLY A 119 4.75 -5.81 -10.29
C GLY A 119 5.44 -7.00 -10.97
N MET A 120 6.11 -7.84 -10.16
CA MET A 120 6.79 -9.05 -10.63
C MET A 120 5.74 -10.12 -10.96
N ARG A 121 5.64 -10.48 -12.24
CA ARG A 121 4.99 -11.72 -12.69
C ARG A 121 5.96 -12.89 -12.61
#